data_AF-A0A3B8KAL9-F1
#
_entry.id   AF-A0A3B8KAL9-F1
#
_cell.length_a   1.000
_cell.length_b   1.000
_cell.length_c   1.000
_cell.angle_alpha   90.00
_cell.angle_beta   90.00
_cell.angle_gamma   90.00
#
_symmetry.space_group_name_H-M   'P 1'
#
loop_
_entity.id
_entity.type
_entity.pdbx_description
1 polymer ?
#
loop_
_entity_poly.entity_id
_entity_poly.type
_entity_poly.pdbx_seq_one_letter_code
_entity_poly.pdbx_strand_id
1 'polypeptide(L)'
;RMDYTVLGKPVNLAARLQSLAKADQILITDTTRSLVEQRVDCSFVDEVQPKGFSRPVKFHSVDGLKAGHERESASLSRTLDHIEVNVLDSSDIPAAMRELKQIQEELEEQIGNASQKERDEA
;
A
#
# COMPACT_ATOMS: atom_id res chain seq x y z
N ARG A 1 22.92 9.20 -16.57
CA ARG A 1 21.78 8.68 -15.78
C ARG A 1 21.73 7.18 -16.02
N MET A 2 21.75 6.35 -14.97
CA MET A 2 21.58 4.89 -15.08
C MET A 2 20.21 4.54 -14.52
N ASP A 3 19.47 3.70 -15.23
CA ASP A 3 18.18 3.18 -14.77
C ASP A 3 18.42 1.93 -13.92
N TYR A 4 17.98 1.97 -12.66
CA TYR A 4 18.03 0.82 -11.76
C TYR A 4 16.81 -0.05 -12.00
N THR A 5 17.00 -1.16 -12.73
CA THR A 5 15.91 -2.05 -13.16
C THR A 5 16.26 -3.52 -12.96
N VAL A 6 15.23 -4.35 -12.82
CA VAL A 6 15.35 -5.81 -12.68
C VAL A 6 15.12 -6.46 -14.03
N LEU A 7 16.02 -7.37 -14.42
CA LEU A 7 15.95 -8.13 -15.68
C LEU A 7 15.93 -9.64 -15.38
N GLY A 8 15.30 -10.42 -16.26
CA GLY A 8 15.41 -11.88 -16.28
C GLY A 8 14.09 -12.65 -16.25
N LYS A 9 14.18 -13.95 -15.94
CA LYS A 9 13.04 -14.87 -15.97
C LYS A 9 11.88 -14.46 -15.03
N PRO A 10 12.11 -13.96 -13.79
CA PRO A 10 11.02 -13.59 -12.89
C PRO A 10 10.13 -12.46 -13.44
N VAL A 11 10.71 -11.41 -14.03
CA VAL A 11 9.93 -10.31 -14.62
C VAL A 11 9.14 -10.77 -15.85
N ASN A 12 9.70 -11.67 -16.66
CA ASN A 12 8.94 -12.28 -17.76
C ASN A 12 7.78 -13.13 -17.26
N LEU A 13 7.96 -13.90 -16.18
CA LEU A 13 6.88 -14.71 -15.58
C LEU A 13 5.75 -13.83 -15.07
N ALA A 14 6.08 -12.75 -14.36
CA ALA A 14 5.11 -11.79 -13.85
C ALA A 14 4.28 -11.19 -14.99
N ALA A 15 4.92 -10.77 -16.09
CA ALA A 15 4.21 -10.26 -17.27
C ALA A 15 3.26 -11.29 -17.89
N ARG A 16 3.66 -12.58 -17.93
CA ARG A 16 2.78 -13.65 -18.44
C ARG A 16 1.60 -13.92 -17.52
N LEU A 17 1.80 -13.93 -16.20
CA LEU A 17 0.70 -14.09 -15.24
C LEU A 17 -0.29 -12.93 -15.33
N GLN A 18 0.22 -11.70 -15.44
CA GLN A 18 -0.61 -10.51 -15.62
C GLN A 18 -1.45 -10.60 -16.91
N SER A 19 -0.89 -11.13 -18.00
CA SER A 19 -1.63 -11.34 -19.25
C SER A 19 -2.73 -12.41 -19.15
N LEU A 20 -2.63 -13.33 -18.20
CA LEU A 20 -3.64 -14.38 -17.95
C LEU A 20 -4.73 -13.93 -16.97
N ALA A 21 -4.46 -12.90 -16.17
CA ALA A 21 -5.40 -12.40 -15.17
C ALA A 21 -6.61 -11.73 -15.85
N LYS A 22 -7.80 -11.99 -15.31
CA LYS A 22 -9.02 -11.24 -15.66
C LYS A 22 -8.97 -9.83 -15.05
N ALA A 23 -9.90 -8.97 -15.45
CA ALA A 23 -10.11 -7.69 -14.78
C ALA A 23 -10.34 -7.91 -13.27
N ASP A 24 -9.72 -7.08 -12.45
CA ASP A 24 -9.72 -7.14 -10.98
C ASP A 24 -9.20 -8.45 -10.37
N GLN A 25 -8.51 -9.28 -11.15
CA GLN A 25 -7.90 -10.51 -10.66
C GLN A 25 -6.41 -10.32 -10.39
N ILE A 26 -5.96 -10.77 -9.22
CA ILE A 26 -4.55 -10.79 -8.86
C ILE A 26 -4.07 -12.24 -8.85
N LEU A 27 -3.14 -12.57 -9.76
CA LEU A 27 -2.54 -13.89 -9.84
C LEU A 27 -1.12 -13.89 -9.27
N ILE A 28 -0.83 -14.86 -8.41
CA ILE A 28 0.50 -15.08 -7.83
C ILE A 28 0.98 -16.51 -8.06
N THR A 29 2.29 -16.71 -8.15
CA THR A 29 2.86 -18.06 -8.21
C THR A 29 2.78 -18.74 -6.85
N ASP A 30 2.95 -20.06 -6.85
CA ASP A 30 3.13 -20.85 -5.63
C ASP A 30 4.25 -20.31 -4.72
N THR A 31 5.38 -19.92 -5.30
CA THR A 31 6.51 -19.34 -4.55
C THR A 31 6.13 -18.05 -3.84
N THR A 32 5.35 -17.17 -4.49
CA THR A 32 4.90 -15.93 -3.88
C THR A 32 3.85 -16.20 -2.82
N ARG A 33 2.91 -17.13 -3.08
CA ARG A 33 1.92 -17.58 -2.10
C ARG A 33 2.57 -18.04 -0.81
N SER A 34 3.58 -18.92 -0.85
CA SER A 34 4.27 -19.40 0.36
C SER A 34 4.91 -18.28 1.18
N LEU A 35 5.28 -17.16 0.57
CA LEU A 35 5.86 -16.01 1.28
C LEU A 35 4.79 -15.12 1.94
N VAL A 36 3.55 -15.14 1.44
CA VAL A 36 2.48 -14.23 1.87
C VAL A 36 1.29 -14.95 2.52
N GLU A 37 1.31 -16.29 2.58
CA GLU A 37 0.21 -17.13 3.06
C GLU A 37 -0.23 -16.83 4.49
N GLN A 38 0.61 -16.21 5.31
CA GLN A 38 0.25 -15.81 6.66
C GLN A 38 -0.71 -14.62 6.71
N ARG A 39 -0.76 -13.80 5.65
CA ARG A 39 -1.50 -12.53 5.60
C ARG A 39 -2.59 -12.48 4.54
N VAL A 40 -2.51 -13.36 3.53
CA VAL A 40 -3.33 -13.30 2.32
C VAL A 40 -4.03 -14.63 2.12
N ASP A 41 -5.33 -14.58 1.83
CA ASP A 41 -6.10 -15.74 1.41
C ASP A 41 -5.98 -15.92 -0.10
N CYS A 42 -5.70 -17.16 -0.52
CA CYS A 42 -5.44 -17.48 -1.91
C CYS A 42 -6.11 -18.79 -2.31
N SER A 43 -6.75 -18.79 -3.48
CA SER A 43 -7.39 -19.95 -4.10
C SER A 43 -6.55 -20.48 -5.26
N PHE A 44 -6.38 -21.80 -5.35
CA PHE A 44 -5.70 -22.41 -6.50
C PHE A 44 -6.52 -22.18 -7.78
N VAL A 45 -5.86 -21.75 -8.85
CA VAL A 45 -6.52 -21.50 -10.14
C VAL A 45 -6.16 -22.59 -11.14
N ASP A 46 -4.89 -22.68 -11.51
CA ASP A 46 -4.43 -23.64 -12.52
C ASP A 46 -2.89 -23.79 -12.49
N GLU A 47 -2.40 -24.69 -13.34
CA GLU A 47 -0.99 -24.94 -13.61
C GLU A 47 -0.72 -24.79 -15.11
N VAL A 48 -0.03 -23.72 -15.49
CA VAL A 48 0.30 -23.42 -16.89
C VAL A 48 1.81 -23.52 -17.08
N GLN A 49 2.25 -23.98 -18.24
CA GLN A 49 3.65 -23.92 -18.64
C GLN A 49 3.88 -22.72 -19.58
N PRO A 50 4.37 -21.57 -19.08
CA PRO A 50 4.61 -20.41 -19.94
C PRO A 50 5.77 -20.69 -20.89
N LYS A 51 5.70 -20.11 -22.09
CA LYS A 51 6.79 -20.22 -23.08
C LYS A 51 8.12 -19.76 -22.46
N GLY A 52 9.14 -20.60 -22.57
CA GLY A 52 10.47 -20.34 -21.99
C GLY A 52 10.71 -20.91 -20.59
N PHE A 53 9.72 -21.62 -20.02
CA PHE A 53 9.85 -22.34 -18.76
C PHE A 53 9.85 -23.86 -18.99
N SER A 54 10.81 -24.56 -18.39
CA SER A 54 10.99 -26.00 -18.56
C SER A 54 10.01 -26.83 -17.74
N ARG A 55 9.31 -26.22 -16.78
CA ARG A 55 8.32 -26.87 -15.93
C ARG A 55 7.04 -26.04 -15.88
N PRO A 56 5.87 -26.68 -15.71
CA PRO A 56 4.65 -25.97 -15.40
C PRO A 56 4.78 -25.19 -14.08
N VAL A 57 4.04 -24.09 -13.99
CA VAL A 57 4.02 -23.19 -12.84
C VAL A 57 2.59 -23.09 -12.35
N LYS A 58 2.40 -23.44 -11.08
CA LYS A 58 1.12 -23.26 -10.38
C LYS A 58 0.92 -21.80 -10.02
N PHE A 59 -0.31 -21.33 -10.23
CA PHE A 59 -0.71 -20.00 -9.80
C PHE A 59 -2.03 -20.01 -9.08
N HIS A 60 -2.17 -19.02 -8.21
CA HIS A 60 -3.27 -18.85 -7.27
C HIS A 60 -3.85 -17.46 -7.46
N SER A 61 -5.16 -17.33 -7.28
CA SER A 61 -5.84 -16.05 -7.20
C SER A 61 -5.75 -15.55 -5.76
N VAL A 62 -5.47 -14.26 -5.58
CA VAL A 62 -5.59 -13.62 -4.27
C VAL A 62 -7.06 -13.27 -4.06
N ASP A 63 -7.65 -13.79 -3.00
CA ASP A 63 -9.07 -13.58 -2.67
C ASP A 63 -9.25 -12.42 -1.69
N GLY A 64 -8.24 -12.12 -0.88
CA GLY A 64 -8.28 -11.02 0.09
C GLY A 64 -7.17 -11.10 1.14
N LEU A 65 -7.22 -10.18 2.10
CA LEU A 65 -6.39 -10.24 3.30
C LEU A 65 -7.09 -11.10 4.35
N LYS A 66 -6.31 -11.84 5.13
CA LYS A 66 -6.82 -12.60 6.27
C LYS A 66 -7.36 -11.65 7.35
N ALA A 67 -8.34 -12.10 8.12
CA ALA A 67 -8.88 -11.36 9.25
C ALA A 67 -7.75 -10.91 10.21
N GLY A 68 -7.73 -9.62 10.57
CA GLY A 68 -6.66 -9.00 11.38
C GLY A 68 -5.42 -8.54 10.59
N HIS A 69 -5.35 -8.84 9.29
CA HIS A 69 -4.37 -8.28 8.35
C HIS A 69 -4.99 -7.30 7.35
N GLU A 70 -6.32 -7.24 7.30
CA GLU A 70 -7.02 -6.07 6.79
C GLU A 70 -6.48 -4.86 7.55
N ARG A 71 -5.89 -3.88 6.86
CA ARG A 71 -5.85 -2.55 7.46
C ARG A 71 -7.32 -2.24 7.75
N GLU A 72 -7.67 -1.96 9.00
CA GLU A 72 -8.93 -1.27 9.33
C GLU A 72 -8.86 0.15 8.75
N SER A 73 -8.73 0.24 7.44
CA SER A 73 -8.85 1.44 6.66
C SER A 73 -10.24 1.38 6.05
N ALA A 74 -11.26 1.49 6.90
CA ALA A 74 -12.28 2.46 6.52
C ALA A 74 -11.51 3.78 6.43
N SER A 75 -10.97 4.08 5.24
CA SER A 75 -10.30 5.35 4.99
C SER A 75 -11.38 6.40 5.18
N LEU A 76 -11.34 7.05 6.34
CA LEU A 76 -12.21 8.16 6.64
C LEU A 76 -11.49 9.39 6.13
N SER A 77 -11.94 9.89 4.97
CA SER A 77 -11.51 11.18 4.47
C SER A 77 -12.62 12.22 4.68
N ARG A 78 -12.23 13.38 5.18
CA ARG A 78 -13.10 14.54 5.34
C ARG A 78 -12.33 15.79 4.93
N THR A 79 -12.91 16.53 3.99
CA THR A 79 -12.47 17.88 3.63
C THR A 79 -13.34 18.90 4.36
N LEU A 80 -12.70 19.85 5.03
CA LEU A 80 -13.30 21.03 5.65
C LEU A 80 -12.79 22.29 4.94
N ASP A 81 -13.18 23.47 5.41
CA ASP A 81 -12.88 24.75 4.77
C ASP A 81 -11.37 25.04 4.62
N HIS A 82 -10.55 24.49 5.52
CA HIS A 82 -9.11 24.78 5.59
C HIS A 82 -8.22 23.54 5.70
N ILE A 83 -8.80 22.35 5.87
CA ILE A 83 -8.04 21.10 6.08
C ILE A 83 -8.70 19.91 5.38
N GLU A 84 -7.89 19.01 4.85
CA GLU A 84 -8.29 17.66 4.47
C GLU A 84 -7.62 16.68 5.43
N VAL A 85 -8.42 15.84 6.08
CA VAL A 85 -7.92 14.79 6.98
C VAL A 85 -8.17 13.45 6.31
N ASN A 86 -7.09 12.69 6.11
CA ASN A 86 -7.15 11.31 5.66
C ASN A 86 -6.72 10.37 6.80
N VAL A 87 -7.67 9.65 7.37
CA VAL A 87 -7.42 8.68 8.43
C VAL A 87 -6.90 7.39 7.79
N LEU A 88 -5.60 7.15 7.95
CA LEU A 88 -4.92 5.98 7.39
C LEU A 88 -5.25 4.69 8.16
N ASP A 89 -5.46 4.82 9.47
CA ASP A 89 -5.81 3.73 10.37
C ASP A 89 -6.97 4.17 11.26
N SER A 90 -8.14 3.57 11.04
CA SER A 90 -9.35 3.88 11.81
C SER A 90 -9.50 3.01 13.07
N SER A 91 -8.56 2.09 13.32
CA SER A 91 -8.57 1.23 14.50
C SER A 91 -8.37 2.02 15.81
N ASP A 92 -7.65 3.14 15.76
CA ASP A 92 -7.36 4.00 16.92
C ASP A 92 -7.55 5.50 16.57
N ILE A 93 -8.80 5.92 16.40
CA ILE A 93 -9.18 7.33 16.25
C ILE A 93 -8.65 8.22 17.40
N PRO A 94 -8.67 7.80 18.68
CA PRO A 94 -8.08 8.59 19.77
C PRO A 94 -6.58 8.88 19.60
N ALA A 95 -5.79 7.94 19.09
CA ALA A 95 -4.38 8.19 18.74
C ALA A 95 -4.26 9.23 17.61
N ALA A 96 -5.01 9.06 16.52
CA ALA A 96 -5.02 10.01 15.40
C ALA A 96 -5.39 11.42 15.85
N MET A 97 -6.34 11.57 16.79
CA MET A 97 -6.70 12.89 17.30
C MET A 97 -5.60 13.55 18.15
N ARG A 98 -4.81 12.77 18.90
CA ARG A 98 -3.66 13.31 19.64
C ARG A 98 -2.58 13.81 18.69
N GLU A 99 -2.33 13.09 17.60
CA GLU A 99 -1.39 13.50 16.55
C GLU A 99 -1.86 14.79 15.86
N LEU A 100 -3.14 14.90 15.51
CA LEU A 100 -3.70 16.14 14.96
C LEU A 100 -3.56 17.33 15.92
N LYS A 101 -3.74 17.11 17.22
CA LYS A 101 -3.54 18.15 18.23
C LYS A 101 -2.08 18.60 18.31
N GLN A 102 -1.13 17.66 18.23
CA GLN A 102 0.28 18.01 18.21
C GLN A 102 0.63 18.86 16.98
N ILE A 103 0.09 18.52 15.80
CA ILE A 103 0.26 19.31 14.58
C ILE A 103 -0.32 20.73 14.77
N GLN A 104 -1.47 20.86 15.44
CA GLN A 104 -2.03 22.17 15.77
C GLN A 104 -1.05 23.00 16.60
N GLU A 105 -0.51 22.44 17.68
CA GLU A 105 0.44 23.13 18.56
C GLU A 105 1.72 23.56 17.80
N GLU A 106 2.28 22.68 16.96
CA GLU A 106 3.45 22.97 16.14
C GLU A 106 3.22 24.11 15.13
N LEU A 107 2.04 24.15 14.49
CA LEU A 107 1.70 25.20 13.54
C LEU A 107 1.46 26.55 14.23
N GLU A 108 0.84 26.54 15.42
CA GLU A 108 0.66 27.74 16.24
C GLU A 108 2.02 28.34 16.65
N GLU A 109 2.98 27.51 17.05
CA GLU A 109 4.35 27.95 17.36
C GLU A 109 5.06 28.56 16.15
N GLN A 110 4.92 27.96 14.96
CA GLN A 110 5.53 28.49 13.74
C GLN A 110 4.98 29.86 13.35
N ILE A 111 3.67 30.06 13.46
CA ILE A 111 3.03 31.35 13.19
C ILE A 111 3.44 32.39 14.25
N GLY A 112 3.51 31.99 15.52
CA GLY A 112 3.97 32.86 16.60
C GLY A 112 5.42 33.33 16.42
N ASN A 113 6.31 32.41 16.04
CA ASN A 113 7.73 32.71 15.81
C ASN A 113 7.95 33.57 14.55
N ALA A 114 7.17 33.37 13.48
CA ALA A 114 7.21 34.21 12.29
C ALA A 114 6.82 35.68 12.62
N SER A 115 5.82 35.86 13.49
CA SER A 115 5.31 37.18 13.89
C SER A 115 6.27 37.97 14.80
N GLN A 116 7.14 37.30 15.56
CA GLN A 116 8.16 37.94 16.38
C GLN A 116 9.38 38.36 15.55
N LYS A 117 9.78 37.53 14.59
CA LYS A 117 10.95 37.80 13.74
C LYS A 117 10.77 39.04 12.85
N GLU A 118 9.55 39.30 12.38
CA GLU A 118 9.23 40.51 11.61
C GLU A 118 9.23 41.81 12.45
N ARG A 119 9.12 41.71 13.78
CA ARG A 119 9.17 42.88 14.69
C ARG A 119 10.58 43.25 15.13
N ASP A 120 11.49 42.28 15.19
CA ASP A 120 12.88 42.51 15.59
C ASP A 120 13.76 43.00 14.41
N GLU A 121 13.26 42.89 13.17
CA GLU A 121 13.93 43.33 11.93
C GLU A 121 13.47 44.74 11.44
N ALA A 122 12.55 45.40 12.14
CA ALA A 122 12.00 46.74 11.82
C ALA A 122 12.50 47.82 12.80
#